data_AF-A0A928WWV0-F1
#
_entry.id   AF-A0A928WWV0-F1
#
_cell.length_a   1.000
_cell.length_b   1.000
_cell.length_c   1.000
_cell.angle_alpha   90.00
_cell.angle_beta   90.00
_cell.angle_gamma   90.00
#
_symmetry.space_group_name_H-M   'P 1'
#
loop_
_entity.id
_entity.type
_entity.pdbx_description
1 polymer ?
#
loop_
_entity_poly.entity_id
_entity_poly.type
_entity_poly.pdbx_seq_one_letter_code
_entity_poly.pdbx_strand_id
1 'polypeptide(L)'
;PHSPHLFAWYSALRTYTHRHSHLSLKAVISRPGYLAFTPTHIDLTFDLSQIDIRIRKAGLDLNPGWLPWFGRVVQFHYEKVAGRTVAEPGEL
;
A
#
# COMPACT_ATOMS: atom_id res chain seq x y z
N PRO A 1 -21.65 -9.62 14.84
CA PRO A 1 -22.22 -10.02 13.53
C PRO A 1 -21.30 -9.59 12.38
N HIS A 2 -20.64 -10.54 11.72
CA HIS A 2 -19.82 -10.23 10.54
C HIS A 2 -20.73 -9.85 9.38
N SER A 3 -20.59 -8.62 8.89
CA SER A 3 -21.29 -8.17 7.68
C SER A 3 -20.99 -9.12 6.51
N PRO A 4 -21.98 -9.77 5.89
CA PRO A 4 -21.75 -10.75 4.83
C PRO A 4 -21.02 -10.14 3.61
N HIS A 5 -21.24 -8.85 3.35
CA HIS A 5 -20.51 -8.12 2.31
C HIS A 5 -19.00 -7.99 2.61
N LEU A 6 -18.60 -7.83 3.88
CA LEU A 6 -17.18 -7.77 4.27
C LEU A 6 -16.51 -9.13 4.08
N PHE A 7 -17.20 -10.23 4.42
CA PHE A 7 -16.68 -11.58 4.21
C PHE A 7 -16.50 -11.90 2.72
N ALA A 8 -17.50 -11.57 1.91
CA ALA A 8 -17.44 -11.74 0.46
C ALA A 8 -16.31 -10.89 -0.15
N TRP A 9 -16.19 -9.64 0.26
CA TRP A 9 -15.13 -8.74 -0.18
C TRP A 9 -13.73 -9.26 0.22
N TYR A 10 -13.56 -9.69 1.47
CA TYR A 10 -12.30 -10.27 1.94
C TYR A 10 -11.91 -11.54 1.17
N SER A 11 -12.89 -12.41 0.89
CA SER A 11 -12.69 -13.63 0.10
C SER A 11 -12.30 -13.31 -1.35
N ALA A 12 -12.94 -12.29 -1.95
CA ALA A 12 -12.60 -11.80 -3.29
C ALA A 12 -11.17 -11.25 -3.32
N LEU A 13 -10.77 -10.44 -2.33
CA LEU A 13 -9.41 -9.92 -2.23
C LEU A 13 -8.37 -11.04 -2.15
N ARG A 14 -8.56 -12.03 -1.28
CA ARG A 14 -7.63 -13.17 -1.16
C ARG A 14 -7.51 -13.94 -2.47
N THR A 15 -8.64 -14.15 -3.15
CA THR A 15 -8.68 -14.87 -4.42
C THR A 15 -7.96 -14.06 -5.50
N TYR A 16 -8.21 -12.76 -5.58
CA TYR A 16 -7.58 -11.86 -6.54
C TYR A 16 -6.06 -11.78 -6.34
N THR A 17 -5.59 -11.54 -5.12
CA THR A 17 -4.14 -11.47 -4.86
C THR A 17 -3.45 -12.80 -5.20
N HIS A 18 -4.04 -13.92 -4.81
CA HIS A 18 -3.45 -15.22 -5.10
C HIS A 18 -3.40 -15.50 -6.61
N ARG A 19 -4.47 -15.18 -7.35
CA ARG A 19 -4.55 -15.44 -8.80
C ARG A 19 -3.63 -14.56 -9.64
N HIS A 20 -3.45 -13.30 -9.26
CA HIS A 20 -2.74 -12.33 -10.10
C HIS A 20 -1.29 -12.10 -9.68
N SER A 21 -0.92 -12.30 -8.42
CA SER A 21 0.45 -12.12 -7.94
C SER A 21 1.06 -13.36 -7.27
N HIS A 22 0.30 -14.46 -7.12
CA HIS A 22 0.75 -15.67 -6.42
C HIS A 22 1.17 -15.40 -4.96
N LEU A 23 0.65 -14.32 -4.36
CA LEU A 23 0.90 -13.91 -2.99
C LEU A 23 -0.38 -14.00 -2.16
N SER A 24 -0.22 -14.32 -0.87
CA SER A 24 -1.32 -14.19 0.07
C SER A 24 -1.68 -12.72 0.26
N LEU A 25 -2.95 -12.43 0.57
CA LEU A 25 -3.39 -11.07 0.87
C LEU A 25 -2.52 -10.43 1.96
N LYS A 26 -2.16 -11.20 3.00
CA LYS A 26 -1.25 -10.75 4.07
C LYS A 26 0.11 -10.32 3.52
N ALA A 27 0.72 -11.10 2.63
CA ALA A 27 2.02 -10.75 2.04
C ALA A 27 1.96 -9.47 1.19
N VAL A 28 0.81 -9.20 0.55
CA VAL A 28 0.60 -7.96 -0.21
C VAL A 28 0.43 -6.75 0.70
N ILE A 29 -0.41 -6.84 1.73
CA ILE A 29 -0.80 -5.67 2.56
C ILE A 29 0.10 -5.45 3.78
N SER A 30 0.78 -6.49 4.27
CA SER A 30 1.64 -6.41 5.45
C SER A 30 3.10 -6.22 5.03
N ARG A 31 3.40 -5.02 4.56
CA ARG A 31 4.75 -4.62 4.14
C ARG A 31 5.17 -3.40 4.97
N PRO A 32 6.37 -3.41 5.60
CA PRO A 32 6.82 -2.26 6.34
C PRO A 32 7.08 -1.10 5.37
N GLY A 33 6.63 0.10 5.74
CA GLY A 33 6.74 1.31 4.93
C GLY A 33 6.24 2.51 5.72
N TYR A 34 6.38 3.68 5.12
CA TYR A 34 5.86 4.94 5.67
C TYR A 34 4.53 5.31 5.00
N LEU A 35 3.61 5.82 5.80
CA LEU A 35 2.32 6.32 5.33
C LEU A 35 2.25 7.82 5.65
N ALA A 36 2.28 8.66 4.63
CA ALA A 36 1.96 10.08 4.76
C ALA A 36 0.48 10.28 4.48
N PHE A 37 -0.19 11.05 5.33
CA PHE A 37 -1.60 11.37 5.19
C PHE A 37 -1.78 12.88 5.28
N THR A 38 -2.22 13.51 4.20
CA THR A 38 -2.50 14.96 4.12
C THR A 38 -3.97 15.16 3.77
N PRO A 39 -4.54 16.37 3.78
CA PRO A 39 -5.95 16.56 3.39
C PRO A 39 -6.33 16.05 2.00
N THR A 40 -5.38 15.97 1.06
CA THR A 40 -5.64 15.61 -0.34
C THR A 40 -4.93 14.34 -0.80
N HIS A 41 -3.88 13.90 -0.11
CA HIS A 41 -3.04 12.78 -0.54
C HIS A 41 -2.88 11.71 0.54
N ILE A 42 -2.68 10.48 0.07
CA ILE A 42 -2.13 9.38 0.83
C ILE A 42 -0.95 8.83 0.04
N ASP A 43 0.22 8.93 0.65
CA ASP A 43 1.47 8.49 0.06
C ASP A 43 2.01 7.30 0.86
N LEU A 44 2.22 6.18 0.18
CA LEU A 44 2.85 4.99 0.74
C LEU A 44 4.28 4.90 0.20
N THR A 45 5.26 5.11 1.07
CA THR A 45 6.67 4.98 0.70
C THR A 45 7.23 3.68 1.26
N PHE A 46 7.61 2.79 0.35
CA PHE A 46 8.31 1.54 0.65
C PHE A 46 9.80 1.70 0.41
N ASP A 47 10.61 0.87 1.07
CA ASP A 47 12.03 0.81 0.74
C ASP A 47 12.21 0.17 -0.65
N LEU A 48 13.17 0.67 -1.42
CA LEU A 48 13.45 0.21 -2.78
C LEU A 48 13.73 -1.31 -2.84
N SER A 49 14.34 -1.89 -1.79
CA SER A 49 14.59 -3.33 -1.69
C SER A 49 13.32 -4.18 -1.62
N GLN A 50 12.18 -3.57 -1.31
CA GLN A 50 10.92 -4.27 -1.19
C GLN A 50 10.20 -4.44 -2.52
N ILE A 51 10.67 -3.85 -3.63
CA ILE A 51 10.03 -4.02 -4.94
C ILE A 51 9.84 -5.50 -5.25
N ASP A 52 8.59 -5.89 -5.52
CA ASP A 52 8.23 -7.25 -5.90
C ASP A 52 7.59 -7.22 -7.30
N ILE A 53 8.26 -7.86 -8.26
CA ILE A 53 7.81 -7.90 -9.66
C ILE A 53 6.41 -8.52 -9.81
N ARG A 54 6.01 -9.42 -8.90
CA ARG A 54 4.69 -10.06 -8.93
C ARG A 54 3.59 -9.07 -8.57
N ILE A 55 3.85 -8.19 -7.61
CA ILE A 55 2.93 -7.11 -7.21
C ILE A 55 2.79 -6.11 -8.37
N ARG A 56 3.92 -5.70 -8.96
CA ARG A 56 3.93 -4.74 -10.08
C ARG A 56 3.19 -5.27 -11.31
N LYS A 57 3.45 -6.52 -11.69
CA LYS A 57 2.76 -7.16 -12.83
C LYS A 57 1.27 -7.34 -12.59
N ALA A 58 0.85 -7.52 -11.33
CA ALA A 58 -0.55 -7.59 -10.96
C ALA A 58 -1.23 -6.21 -10.86
N GLY A 59 -0.48 -5.11 -11.01
CA GLY A 59 -1.00 -3.76 -10.89
C GLY A 59 -1.36 -3.33 -9.46
N LEU A 60 -0.93 -4.09 -8.44
CA LEU A 60 -1.36 -3.93 -7.05
C LEU A 60 -0.70 -2.74 -6.32
N ASP A 61 0.37 -2.18 -6.89
CA ASP A 61 1.09 -1.00 -6.38
C ASP A 61 1.19 0.12 -7.43
N LEU A 62 0.27 0.14 -8.40
CA LEU A 62 0.15 1.25 -9.35
C LEU A 62 -0.54 2.43 -8.69
N ASN A 63 -0.13 3.65 -9.05
CA ASN A 63 -0.77 4.88 -8.58
C ASN A 63 -2.16 5.00 -9.21
N PRO A 64 -3.26 4.80 -8.44
CA PRO A 64 -4.60 4.96 -9.00
C PRO A 64 -4.98 6.42 -9.24
N GLY A 65 -4.22 7.36 -8.68
CA GLY A 65 -4.56 8.78 -8.71
C GLY A 65 -5.71 9.09 -7.75
N TRP A 66 -6.64 9.96 -8.18
CA TRP A 66 -7.79 10.36 -7.38
C TRP A 66 -8.80 9.22 -7.23
N LEU A 67 -9.15 8.88 -5.98
CA LEU A 67 -10.19 7.92 -5.65
C LEU A 67 -11.43 8.67 -5.12
N PRO A 68 -12.51 8.83 -5.92
CA PRO A 68 -13.67 9.64 -5.53
C PRO A 68 -14.34 9.17 -4.24
N TRP A 69 -14.42 7.85 -4.05
CA TRP A 69 -14.99 7.25 -2.84
C TRP A 69 -14.11 7.44 -1.59
N PHE A 70 -12.84 7.80 -1.79
CA PHE A 70 -11.90 8.07 -0.70
C PHE A 70 -11.62 9.55 -0.48
N GLY A 71 -11.97 10.40 -1.47
CA GLY A 71 -11.74 11.84 -1.45
C GLY A 71 -10.26 12.23 -1.46
N ARG A 72 -9.38 11.35 -1.98
CA ARG A 72 -7.92 11.50 -1.89
C ARG A 72 -7.22 10.96 -3.13
N VAL A 73 -6.06 11.52 -3.44
CA VAL A 73 -5.08 10.93 -4.36
C VAL A 73 -4.29 9.87 -3.59
N VAL A 74 -4.14 8.68 -4.15
CA VAL A 74 -3.29 7.63 -3.57
C VAL A 74 -2.07 7.40 -4.46
N GLN A 75 -0.89 7.38 -3.85
CA GLN A 75 0.38 7.11 -4.54
C GLN A 75 1.24 6.12 -3.76
N PHE A 76 2.00 5.34 -4.52
CA PHE A 76 2.99 4.38 -4.08
C PHE A 76 4.36 4.84 -4.57
N HIS A 77 5.28 4.96 -3.62
CA HIS A 77 6.66 5.37 -3.84
C HIS A 77 7.59 4.26 -3.39
N TYR A 78 8.68 4.05 -4.13
CA TYR A 78 9.76 3.14 -3.75
C TYR A 78 11.05 3.92 -3.77
N GLU A 79 11.60 4.15 -2.58
CA GLU A 79 12.75 5.02 -2.38
C GLU A 79 13.83 4.26 -1.64
N LYS A 80 15.11 4.57 -1.92
CA LYS A 80 16.20 4.07 -1.09
C LYS A 80 16.11 4.78 0.25
N VAL A 81 15.81 4.05 1.32
CA VAL A 81 15.95 4.61 2.66
C VAL A 81 17.44 4.65 2.97
N ALA A 82 18.12 5.73 2.57
CA ALA A 82 19.41 6.06 3.17
C ALA A 82 19.14 6.16 4.66
N GLY A 83 19.80 5.33 5.48
CA GLY A 83 19.50 5.19 6.91
C GLY A 83 19.23 6.55 7.52
N ARG A 84 17.94 6.89 7.67
CA ARG A 84 17.54 8.17 8.24
C ARG A 84 17.78 7.99 9.72
N THR A 85 18.91 8.51 10.19
CA THR A 85 19.10 8.84 11.60
C THR A 85 17.83 9.55 12.04
N VAL A 86 17.26 9.08 13.16
CA VAL A 86 16.10 9.70 13.81
C VAL A 86 16.30 11.22 13.79
N ALA A 87 15.34 11.95 13.21
CA ALA A 87 15.38 13.40 13.24
C ALA A 87 15.39 13.84 14.71
N GLU A 88 16.42 14.59 15.10
CA GLU A 88 16.49 15.24 16.41
C GLU A 88 15.24 16.13 16.58
N PRO A 89 14.50 16.01 17.69
CA PRO A 89 13.30 16.80 17.92
C PRO A 89 13.69 18.23 18.31
N GLY A 90 13.63 19.20 17.38
CA GLY A 90 13.97 20.57 17.77
C GLY A 90 13.95 21.71 16.76
N GLU A 91 13.20 21.67 15.66
CA GLU A 91 12.95 22.92 14.89
C GLU A 91 11.46 23.08 14.54
N LEU A 92 10.76 23.76 15.44
CA LEU A 92 9.64 24.67 15.17
C LEU A 92 10.01 26.03 15.74
#